data_AF-A0A7L4Y9L4-F1
#
_entry.id   AF-A0A7L4Y9L4-F1
#
_cell.length_a   1.000
_cell.length_b   1.000
_cell.length_c   1.000
_cell.angle_alpha   90.00
_cell.angle_beta   90.00
_cell.angle_gamma   90.00
#
_symmetry.space_group_name_H-M   'P 1'
#
loop_
_entity.id
_entity.type
_entity.pdbx_description
1 polymer ?
#
loop_
_entity_poly.entity_id
_entity_poly.type
_entity_poly.pdbx_seq_one_letter_code
_entity_poly.pdbx_strand_id
1 'polypeptide(L)'
;MRGEPYQSDMFCAEVKNYSQPGGQGTHFDEFLAKCYVAAQIQHHLSDHFMWITWSPFRANSWSTLSSADQVEAAVLQHRSRVFGTDDLDEARKLLDPELARSVAARLWLIVLSEKQETLLPLKDWEAIVAAELTRREGSW
;
A
#
# COMPACT_ATOMS: atom_id res chain seq x y z
N MET A 1 20.76 -2.77 -12.39
CA MET A 1 20.14 -1.97 -13.46
C MET A 1 19.06 -1.11 -12.81
N ARG A 2 18.76 0.11 -13.28
CA ARG A 2 17.63 0.88 -12.72
C ARG A 2 16.33 0.16 -13.12
N GLY A 3 15.52 -0.26 -12.15
CA GLY A 3 14.21 -0.89 -12.38
C GLY A 3 14.07 -2.30 -11.78
N GLU A 4 15.16 -3.04 -11.65
CA GLU A 4 15.18 -4.32 -10.92
C GLU A 4 14.90 -4.11 -9.42
N PRO A 5 14.15 -4.99 -8.73
CA PRO A 5 13.65 -6.30 -9.20
C PRO A 5 12.26 -6.25 -9.87
N TYR A 6 11.61 -5.10 -9.94
CA TYR A 6 10.21 -4.97 -10.36
C TYR A 6 10.07 -4.60 -11.84
N GLN A 7 11.10 -4.90 -12.63
CA GLN A 7 11.13 -4.54 -14.03
C GLN A 7 10.10 -5.38 -14.79
N SER A 8 9.10 -4.72 -15.39
CA SER A 8 7.94 -5.31 -16.09
C SER A 8 6.78 -5.76 -15.21
N ASP A 9 6.84 -5.53 -13.89
CA ASP A 9 5.70 -5.77 -13.01
C ASP A 9 4.62 -4.70 -13.21
N MET A 10 3.35 -5.10 -13.09
CA MET A 10 2.20 -4.20 -13.16
C MET A 10 1.74 -3.76 -11.76
N PHE A 11 1.48 -2.46 -11.62
CA PHE A 11 1.05 -1.85 -10.37
C PHE A 11 -0.37 -1.33 -10.49
N CYS A 12 -1.29 -1.88 -9.70
CA CYS A 12 -2.64 -1.33 -9.56
C CYS A 12 -2.65 -0.32 -8.42
N ALA A 13 -2.85 0.96 -8.72
CA ALA A 13 -2.80 2.04 -7.75
C ALA A 13 -4.17 2.66 -7.49
N GLU A 14 -4.54 2.79 -6.21
CA GLU A 14 -5.62 3.66 -5.77
C GLU A 14 -5.02 4.91 -5.10
N VAL A 15 -5.37 6.08 -5.65
CA VAL A 15 -4.79 7.37 -5.27
C VAL A 15 -5.85 8.20 -4.55
N LYS A 16 -5.61 8.54 -3.29
CA LYS A 16 -6.49 9.31 -2.42
C LYS A 16 -5.83 10.61 -1.97
N ASN A 17 -5.93 11.65 -2.78
CA ASN A 17 -5.51 12.99 -2.41
C ASN A 17 -6.61 13.71 -1.59
N TYR A 18 -6.76 13.33 -0.32
CA TYR A 18 -7.67 13.99 0.61
C TYR A 18 -6.93 14.97 1.52
N SER A 19 -7.54 16.12 1.77
CA SER A 19 -7.05 17.13 2.73
C SER A 19 -7.32 16.77 4.20
N GLN A 20 -8.17 15.77 4.47
CA GLN A 20 -8.49 15.27 5.80
C GLN A 20 -8.63 13.73 5.79
N PRO A 21 -8.36 13.02 6.90
CA PRO A 21 -8.44 11.55 6.98
C PRO A 21 -9.84 10.95 6.78
N GLY A 22 -10.90 11.76 6.85
CA GLY A 22 -12.28 11.31 7.00
C GLY A 22 -12.71 10.28 5.95
N GLY A 23 -12.91 9.02 6.37
CA GLY A 23 -13.34 7.91 5.53
C GLY A 23 -12.22 7.07 4.88
N GLN A 24 -10.95 7.49 4.97
CA GLN A 24 -9.84 6.77 4.33
C GLN A 24 -9.70 5.32 4.81
N GLY A 25 -9.91 5.06 6.10
CA GLY A 25 -9.86 3.69 6.63
C GLY A 25 -10.87 2.76 5.95
N THR A 26 -12.10 3.24 5.75
CA THR A 26 -13.15 2.47 5.06
C THR A 26 -12.83 2.27 3.58
N HIS A 27 -12.31 3.30 2.91
CA HIS A 27 -11.88 3.16 1.52
C HIS A 27 -10.70 2.21 1.37
N PHE A 28 -9.79 2.18 2.35
CA PHE A 28 -8.68 1.23 2.38
C PHE A 28 -9.18 -0.21 2.53
N ASP A 29 -10.14 -0.48 3.41
CA ASP A 29 -10.76 -1.81 3.52
C ASP A 29 -11.43 -2.23 2.20
N GLU A 30 -12.14 -1.31 1.56
CA GLU A 30 -12.75 -1.58 0.25
C GLU A 30 -11.69 -1.88 -0.82
N PHE A 31 -10.57 -1.15 -0.80
CA PHE A 31 -9.42 -1.39 -1.67
C PHE A 31 -8.81 -2.78 -1.46
N LEU A 32 -8.60 -3.21 -0.21
CA LEU A 32 -8.08 -4.55 0.09
C LEU A 32 -9.01 -5.65 -0.45
N ALA A 33 -10.33 -5.48 -0.30
CA ALA A 33 -11.30 -6.42 -0.86
C ALA A 33 -11.25 -6.49 -2.40
N LYS A 34 -11.06 -5.36 -3.08
CA LYS A 34 -10.85 -5.31 -4.55
C LYS A 34 -9.55 -6.01 -4.95
N CYS A 35 -8.46 -5.78 -4.21
CA CYS A 35 -7.17 -6.44 -4.46
C CYS A 35 -7.29 -7.96 -4.35
N TYR A 36 -8.02 -8.44 -3.35
CA TYR A 36 -8.32 -9.86 -3.18
C TYR A 36 -9.04 -10.45 -4.39
N VAL A 37 -10.12 -9.81 -4.86
CA VAL A 37 -10.86 -10.24 -6.06
C VAL A 37 -9.96 -10.23 -7.30
N ALA A 38 -9.16 -9.17 -7.49
CA ALA A 38 -8.24 -9.07 -8.62
C ALA A 38 -7.18 -10.18 -8.61
N ALA A 39 -6.65 -10.52 -7.42
CA ALA A 39 -5.72 -11.61 -7.24
C ALA A 39 -6.40 -12.99 -7.47
N GLN A 40 -7.64 -13.16 -7.02
CA GLN A 40 -8.40 -14.41 -7.17
C GLN A 40 -8.59 -14.79 -8.64
N ILE A 41 -8.88 -13.81 -9.50
CA ILE A 41 -9.03 -14.03 -10.94
C ILE A 41 -7.70 -13.98 -11.70
N GLN A 42 -6.56 -13.89 -10.99
CA GLN A 42 -5.22 -13.77 -11.56
C GLN A 42 -5.12 -12.65 -12.61
N HIS A 43 -5.71 -11.49 -12.29
CA HIS A 43 -5.73 -10.38 -13.24
C HIS A 43 -4.30 -9.94 -13.58
N HIS A 44 -4.02 -9.68 -14.86
CA HIS A 44 -2.70 -9.26 -15.36
C HIS A 44 -2.15 -7.94 -14.78
N LEU A 45 -2.94 -7.23 -13.97
CA LEU A 45 -2.54 -5.98 -13.30
C LEU A 45 -2.31 -6.17 -11.79
N SER A 46 -2.23 -7.42 -11.33
CA SER A 46 -2.21 -7.76 -9.89
C SER A 46 -0.83 -8.12 -9.35
N ASP A 47 0.27 -7.76 -10.03
CA ASP A 47 1.61 -8.05 -9.52
C ASP A 47 1.88 -7.27 -8.22
N HIS A 48 1.46 -6.00 -8.17
CA HIS A 48 1.50 -5.17 -6.96
C HIS A 48 0.25 -4.30 -6.80
N PHE A 49 -0.06 -3.99 -5.54
CA PHE A 49 -1.20 -3.16 -5.16
C PHE A 49 -0.71 -1.94 -4.37
N MET A 50 -0.98 -0.73 -4.87
CA MET A 50 -0.50 0.51 -4.27
C MET A 50 -1.65 1.35 -3.71
N TRP A 51 -1.54 1.72 -2.45
CA TRP A 51 -2.33 2.78 -1.85
C TRP A 51 -1.48 4.03 -1.69
N ILE A 52 -1.87 5.12 -2.36
CA ILE A 52 -1.15 6.39 -2.32
C ILE A 52 -2.07 7.45 -1.72
N THR A 53 -1.62 8.10 -0.64
CA THR A 53 -2.39 9.15 0.05
C THR A 53 -1.51 10.32 0.48
N TRP A 54 -2.10 11.49 0.71
CA TRP A 54 -1.44 12.69 1.24
C TRP A 54 -1.72 12.92 2.72
N SER A 55 -2.57 12.08 3.30
CA SER A 55 -3.01 12.23 4.68
C SER A 55 -2.92 10.87 5.38
N PRO A 56 -2.07 10.72 6.40
CA PRO A 56 -1.95 9.47 7.13
C PRO A 56 -3.28 9.12 7.80
N PHE A 57 -3.61 7.84 7.82
CA PHE A 57 -4.84 7.31 8.42
C PHE A 57 -4.48 6.11 9.30
N ARG A 58 -5.34 5.80 10.29
CA ARG A 58 -5.14 4.64 11.19
C ARG A 58 -3.72 4.56 11.80
N ALA A 59 -3.20 5.70 12.27
CA ALA A 59 -1.83 5.81 12.80
C ALA A 59 -1.51 4.77 13.91
N ASN A 60 -2.50 4.44 14.74
CA ASN A 60 -2.34 3.47 15.83
C ASN A 60 -2.24 2.01 15.38
N SER A 61 -2.63 1.69 14.15
CA SER A 61 -2.56 0.35 13.58
C SER A 61 -1.80 0.34 12.25
N TRP A 62 -0.91 1.31 12.05
CA TRP A 62 -0.19 1.50 10.79
C TRP A 62 0.63 0.28 10.39
N SER A 63 1.34 -0.32 11.35
CA SER A 63 2.20 -1.49 11.14
C SER A 63 1.45 -2.75 10.72
N THR A 64 0.14 -2.79 10.93
CA THR A 64 -0.70 -3.96 10.61
C THR A 64 -1.52 -3.76 9.35
N LEU A 65 -1.43 -2.61 8.67
CA LEU A 65 -2.26 -2.32 7.49
C LEU A 65 -1.98 -3.25 6.31
N SER A 66 -0.77 -3.79 6.23
CA SER A 66 -0.35 -4.77 5.21
C SER A 66 -0.27 -6.20 5.76
N SER A 67 -1.00 -6.52 6.84
CA SER A 67 -1.06 -7.89 7.36
C SER A 67 -2.13 -8.71 6.64
N ALA A 68 -1.96 -10.04 6.63
CA ALA A 68 -2.98 -10.96 6.13
C ALA A 68 -4.30 -10.79 6.90
N ASP A 69 -4.25 -10.70 8.23
CA ASP A 69 -5.42 -10.49 9.09
C ASP A 69 -6.23 -9.24 8.69
N GLN A 70 -5.55 -8.15 8.32
CA GLN A 70 -6.20 -6.94 7.86
C GLN A 70 -6.90 -7.14 6.50
N VAL A 71 -6.27 -7.86 5.57
CA VAL A 71 -6.87 -8.23 4.28
C VAL A 71 -8.09 -9.12 4.51
N GLU A 72 -7.98 -10.13 5.37
CA GLU A 72 -9.09 -11.04 5.69
C GLU A 72 -10.26 -10.30 6.31
N ALA A 73 -10.00 -9.42 7.28
CA ALA A 73 -11.03 -8.60 7.92
C ALA A 73 -11.75 -7.72 6.90
N ALA A 74 -11.01 -7.07 6.00
CA ALA A 74 -11.56 -6.23 4.94
C ALA A 74 -12.41 -7.04 3.94
N VAL A 75 -11.94 -8.22 3.53
CA VAL A 75 -12.69 -9.13 2.63
C VAL A 75 -14.00 -9.57 3.28
N LEU A 76 -13.98 -9.98 4.54
CA LEU A 76 -15.18 -10.42 5.27
C LEU A 76 -16.16 -9.26 5.54
N GLN A 77 -15.65 -8.04 5.73
CA GLN A 77 -16.47 -6.83 5.83
C GLN A 77 -17.22 -6.56 4.51
N HIS A 78 -16.62 -6.90 3.37
CA HIS A 78 -17.20 -6.75 2.03
C HIS A 78 -17.72 -8.06 1.41
N ARG A 79 -17.96 -9.09 2.24
CA ARG A 79 -18.34 -10.46 1.82
C ARG A 79 -19.48 -10.56 0.81
N SER A 80 -20.49 -9.70 0.89
CA SER A 80 -21.61 -9.73 -0.05
C SER A 80 -21.19 -9.39 -1.48
N ARG A 81 -20.20 -8.50 -1.63
CA ARG A 81 -19.61 -8.15 -2.93
C ARG A 81 -18.55 -9.15 -3.38
N VAL A 82 -17.78 -9.71 -2.45
CA VAL A 82 -16.68 -10.63 -2.77
C VAL A 82 -17.17 -12.05 -3.05
N PHE A 83 -18.05 -12.57 -2.20
CA PHE A 83 -18.51 -13.95 -2.21
C PHE A 83 -19.98 -14.11 -2.59
N GLY A 84 -20.76 -13.03 -2.68
CA GLY A 84 -22.19 -13.10 -2.98
C GLY A 84 -23.07 -13.59 -1.82
N THR A 85 -22.54 -13.63 -0.59
CA THR A 85 -23.27 -14.02 0.62
C THR A 85 -23.14 -12.94 1.71
N ASP A 86 -24.23 -12.70 2.44
CA ASP A 86 -24.25 -11.86 3.64
C ASP A 86 -23.95 -12.65 4.93
N ASP A 87 -23.89 -13.98 4.85
CA ASP A 87 -23.55 -14.87 5.97
C ASP A 87 -22.03 -14.85 6.21
N LEU A 88 -21.65 -14.56 7.46
CA LEU A 88 -20.24 -14.48 7.86
C LEU A 88 -19.57 -15.86 7.95
N ASP A 89 -20.28 -16.88 8.41
CA ASP A 89 -19.72 -18.24 8.57
C ASP A 89 -19.55 -18.92 7.22
N GLU A 90 -20.44 -18.66 6.26
CA GLU A 90 -20.23 -19.05 4.87
C GLU A 90 -19.05 -18.31 4.24
N ALA A 91 -18.98 -16.98 4.41
CA ALA A 91 -17.88 -16.18 3.87
C ALA A 91 -16.51 -16.64 4.41
N ARG A 92 -16.42 -17.01 5.69
CA ARG A 92 -15.20 -17.55 6.30
C ARG A 92 -14.74 -18.87 5.68
N LYS A 93 -15.67 -19.70 5.17
CA LYS A 93 -15.33 -20.95 4.47
C LYS A 93 -14.87 -20.72 3.03
N LEU A 94 -15.33 -19.64 2.40
CA LEU A 94 -14.99 -19.26 1.03
C LEU A 94 -13.69 -18.45 0.95
N LEU A 95 -13.29 -17.82 2.05
CA LEU A 95 -12.04 -17.09 2.15
C LEU A 95 -10.82 -18.03 2.06
N ASP A 96 -9.98 -17.79 1.07
CA ASP A 96 -8.64 -18.38 0.93
C ASP A 96 -7.60 -17.54 1.72
N PRO A 97 -7.02 -18.09 2.81
CA PRO A 97 -6.01 -17.40 3.62
C PRO A 97 -4.65 -17.24 2.92
N GLU A 98 -4.29 -18.14 2.00
CA GLU A 98 -3.03 -18.00 1.24
C GLU A 98 -3.14 -16.86 0.23
N LEU A 99 -4.32 -16.70 -0.39
CA LEU A 99 -4.57 -15.56 -1.26
C LEU A 99 -4.51 -14.24 -0.49
N ALA A 100 -5.07 -14.19 0.72
CA ALA A 100 -4.96 -13.02 1.60
C ALA A 100 -3.50 -12.70 1.97
N ARG A 101 -2.70 -13.71 2.33
CA ARG A 101 -1.25 -13.57 2.55
C ARG A 101 -0.52 -13.05 1.31
N SER A 102 -0.87 -13.57 0.14
CA SER A 102 -0.28 -13.15 -1.13
C SER A 102 -0.60 -11.70 -1.47
N VAL A 103 -1.85 -11.26 -1.24
CA VAL A 103 -2.22 -9.84 -1.39
C VAL A 103 -1.43 -8.98 -0.42
N ALA A 104 -1.38 -9.36 0.86
CA ALA A 104 -0.64 -8.64 1.89
C ALA A 104 0.84 -8.43 1.53
N ALA A 105 1.50 -9.45 0.99
CA ALA A 105 2.90 -9.39 0.55
C ALA A 105 3.15 -8.46 -0.65
N ARG A 106 2.11 -8.17 -1.45
CA ARG A 106 2.15 -7.32 -2.66
C ARG A 106 1.65 -5.89 -2.41
N LEU A 107 1.30 -5.54 -1.16
CA LEU A 107 0.79 -4.22 -0.82
C LEU A 107 1.90 -3.20 -0.61
N TRP A 108 1.69 -2.02 -1.17
CA TRP A 108 2.52 -0.84 -1.02
C TRP A 108 1.67 0.28 -0.43
N LEU A 109 2.13 0.84 0.69
CA LEU A 109 1.45 1.94 1.36
C LEU A 109 2.36 3.18 1.33
N ILE A 110 1.96 4.18 0.55
CA ILE A 110 2.75 5.38 0.31
C ILE A 110 1.98 6.59 0.84
N VAL A 111 2.59 7.29 1.80
CA VAL A 111 2.11 8.60 2.25
C VAL A 111 3.03 9.67 1.69
N LEU A 112 2.46 10.54 0.86
CA LEU A 112 3.14 11.67 0.27
C LEU A 112 2.77 12.96 1.01
N SER A 113 3.58 13.98 0.80
CA SER A 113 3.30 15.37 1.14
C SER A 113 3.45 16.21 -0.12
N GLU A 114 2.76 17.34 -0.21
CA GLU A 114 2.82 18.22 -1.39
C GLU A 114 4.27 18.63 -1.71
N LYS A 115 5.10 18.82 -0.69
CA LYS A 115 6.53 19.16 -0.88
C LYS A 115 7.31 18.04 -1.57
N GLN A 116 6.97 16.77 -1.34
CA GLN A 116 7.66 15.64 -1.95
C GLN A 116 7.44 15.55 -3.46
N GLU A 117 6.33 16.07 -3.98
CA GLU A 117 6.10 16.15 -5.44
C GLU A 117 7.04 17.14 -6.12
N THR A 118 7.47 18.17 -5.39
CA THR A 118 8.35 19.22 -5.90
C THR A 118 9.84 18.93 -5.68
N LEU A 119 10.18 17.79 -5.07
CA LEU A 119 11.57 17.41 -4.81
C LEU A 119 12.29 17.07 -6.12
N LEU A 120 13.11 18.01 -6.58
CA LEU A 120 14.24 17.72 -7.44
C LEU A 120 15.46 17.46 -6.54
N PRO A 121 16.11 16.28 -6.59
CA PRO A 121 17.40 16.12 -5.95
C PRO A 121 18.40 17.05 -6.66
N LEU A 122 18.72 18.17 -6.02
CA LEU A 122 19.76 19.07 -6.47
C LEU A 122 21.10 18.35 -6.25
N LYS A 123 21.80 17.99 -7.34
CA LYS A 123 23.15 17.39 -7.29
C LYS A 123 24.12 18.21 -6.43
N ASP A 124 23.87 19.51 -6.30
CA ASP A 124 24.67 20.43 -5.48
C ASP A 124 24.56 20.15 -3.97
N TRP A 125 23.45 19.57 -3.51
CA TRP A 125 23.27 19.23 -2.10
C TRP A 125 24.23 18.12 -1.64
N GLU A 126 24.47 17.12 -2.48
CA GLU A 126 25.45 16.07 -2.19
C GLU A 126 26.87 16.65 -2.03
N ALA A 127 27.24 17.61 -2.91
CA ALA A 127 28.52 18.29 -2.84
C ALA A 127 28.67 19.17 -1.58
N ILE A 128 27.59 19.87 -1.18
CA ILE A 128 27.59 20.70 0.03
C ILE A 128 27.74 19.84 1.30
N VAL A 129 27.01 18.73 1.39
CA VAL A 129 27.11 17.80 2.54
C VAL A 129 28.51 17.17 2.59
N ALA A 130 29.04 16.70 1.46
CA ALA A 130 30.40 16.15 1.39
C ALA A 130 31.46 17.18 1.82
N ALA A 131 31.32 18.45 1.40
CA ALA A 131 32.22 19.53 1.78
C ALA A 131 32.19 19.82 3.29
N GLU A 132 31.01 19.83 3.91
CA GLU A 132 30.88 20.08 5.36
C GLU A 132 31.37 18.89 6.18
N LEU A 133 31.14 17.65 5.72
CA LEU A 133 31.69 16.43 6.33
C LEU A 133 33.21 16.32 6.18
N THR A 134 33.79 16.89 5.13
CA THR A 134 35.25 16.95 4.98
C THR A 134 35.85 18.03 5.89
N ARG A 135 35.10 19.10 6.15
CA ARG A 135 35.54 20.24 6.98
C ARG A 135 35.47 19.94 8.48
N ARG A 136 34.55 19.07 8.90
CA ARG A 136 34.52 18.50 10.25
C ARG A 136 35.25 17.17 10.18
N GLU A 137 36.46 17.03 10.72
CA GLU A 137 37.19 15.75 10.78
C GLU A 137 36.46 14.70 11.66
N GLY A 138 35.24 14.30 11.30
CA GLY A 138 34.40 13.45 12.12
C GLY A 138 33.44 12.67 11.25
N SER A 139 33.53 11.34 11.32
CA SER A 139 32.38 10.51 10.99
C SER A 139 31.22 10.87 11.90
N TRP A 140 30.01 10.58 11.44
CA TRP A 140 28.86 10.46 12.34
C TRP A 140 29.17 9.51 13.50
#